data_AF-A0A099NSW1-F1
#
_entry.id   AF-A0A099NSW1-F1
#
_cell.length_a   1.000
_cell.length_b   1.000
_cell.length_c   1.000
_cell.angle_alpha   90.00
_cell.angle_beta   90.00
_cell.angle_gamma   90.00
#
_symmetry.space_group_name_H-M   'P 1'
#
loop_
_entity.id
_entity.type
_entity.pdbx_description
1 polymer ?
#
loop_
_entity_poly.entity_id
_entity_poly.type
_entity_poly.pdbx_seq_one_letter_code
_entity_poly.pdbx_strand_id
1 'polypeptide(L)'
;MVRKSDMKKVSGSAFQISKGRSLHHGTMLLNSDLKVLSKLLKIDPVRKANITDRATSSIPSPVTNTNIPPEVFIDVSVNSFLEKFGLPTNLESKINKHDFDNLKVLKTGNLEVQVLKINDLLDLPSEIWDTYKQLKSWDWIFGKTPRFQIVMSLDNNTLSLKFDVDKGRIISMEYDSKFENDNRLAELTTALSSKHTPVYFSTFQH
;
A
#
# COMPACT_ATOMS: atom_id res chain seq x y z
N MET A 1 -6.06 -16.75 6.04
CA MET A 1 -6.79 -17.66 6.96
C MET A 1 -8.30 -17.50 6.76
N VAL A 2 -9.09 -18.57 6.89
CA VAL A 2 -10.55 -18.56 6.70
C VAL A 2 -11.22 -19.12 7.96
N ARG A 3 -12.31 -18.48 8.40
CA ARG A 3 -13.10 -18.97 9.54
C ARG A 3 -14.03 -20.09 9.06
N LYS A 4 -13.96 -21.26 9.71
CA LYS A 4 -14.68 -22.47 9.28
C LYS A 4 -16.22 -22.32 9.30
N SER A 5 -16.77 -21.54 10.24
CA SER A 5 -18.22 -21.44 10.42
C SER A 5 -18.94 -20.75 9.27
N ASP A 6 -18.29 -19.83 8.56
CA ASP A 6 -18.91 -19.03 7.50
C ASP A 6 -18.05 -18.92 6.23
N MET A 7 -16.90 -19.60 6.21
CA MET A 7 -15.96 -19.62 5.10
C MET A 7 -15.46 -18.22 4.66
N LYS A 8 -15.50 -17.23 5.56
CA LYS A 8 -15.01 -15.88 5.31
C LYS A 8 -13.55 -15.73 5.72
N LYS A 9 -12.77 -14.98 4.93
CA LYS A 9 -11.38 -14.66 5.26
C LYS A 9 -11.32 -13.77 6.49
N VAL A 10 -10.41 -14.09 7.40
CA VAL A 10 -10.11 -13.27 8.59
C VAL A 10 -8.70 -12.68 8.55
N SER A 11 -7.90 -13.08 7.57
CA SER A 11 -6.49 -12.68 7.46
C SER A 11 -6.01 -12.83 6.01
N GLY A 12 -5.18 -11.87 5.58
CA GLY A 12 -4.39 -11.91 4.36
C GLY A 12 -2.90 -11.76 4.65
N SER A 13 -2.06 -12.38 3.82
CA SER A 13 -0.60 -12.40 3.96
C SER A 13 0.08 -11.95 2.67
N ALA A 14 1.30 -11.42 2.81
CA ALA A 14 2.21 -11.13 1.72
C ALA A 14 3.64 -11.49 2.13
N PHE A 15 4.48 -11.71 1.12
CA PHE A 15 5.84 -12.22 1.31
C PHE A 15 6.81 -11.40 0.47
N GLN A 16 8.00 -11.17 1.03
CA GLN A 16 9.12 -10.59 0.32
C GLN A 16 10.38 -11.39 0.63
N ILE A 17 11.14 -11.73 -0.41
CA ILE A 17 12.44 -12.39 -0.28
C ILE A 17 13.48 -11.45 -0.90
N SER A 18 14.52 -11.12 -0.14
CA SER A 18 15.60 -10.23 -0.60
C SER A 18 16.90 -10.55 0.11
N LYS A 19 18.01 -10.68 -0.65
CA LYS A 19 19.37 -10.86 -0.13
C LYS A 19 19.49 -11.93 0.98
N GLY A 20 18.89 -13.09 0.76
CA GLY A 20 18.92 -14.22 1.71
C GLY A 20 18.02 -14.05 2.95
N ARG A 21 17.20 -12.98 3.01
CA ARG A 21 16.21 -12.75 4.06
C ARG A 21 14.81 -12.97 3.51
N SER A 22 13.94 -13.54 4.34
CA SER A 22 12.51 -13.65 4.05
C SER A 22 11.71 -12.84 5.07
N LEU A 23 10.76 -12.06 4.57
CA LEU A 23 9.78 -11.34 5.36
C LEU A 23 8.41 -11.90 5.02
N HIS A 24 7.75 -12.48 6.01
CA HIS A 24 6.33 -12.81 5.94
C HIS A 24 5.58 -11.84 6.84
N HIS A 25 4.66 -11.08 6.24
CA HIS A 25 3.80 -10.17 6.98
C HIS A 25 2.34 -10.42 6.60
N GLY A 26 1.43 -10.05 7.51
CA GLY A 26 0.02 -10.28 7.29
C GLY A 26 -0.85 -9.42 8.20
N THR A 27 -2.14 -9.52 7.97
CA THR A 27 -3.19 -8.83 8.72
C THR A 27 -4.09 -9.84 9.39
N MET A 28 -4.71 -9.46 10.50
CA MET A 28 -5.81 -10.20 11.12
C MET A 28 -6.96 -9.21 11.37
N LEU A 29 -8.15 -9.54 10.87
CA LEU A 29 -9.37 -8.79 11.10
C LEU A 29 -9.91 -9.16 12.48
N LEU A 30 -9.49 -8.43 13.51
CA LEU A 30 -9.91 -8.67 14.89
C LEU A 30 -11.31 -8.12 15.15
N ASN A 31 -11.48 -6.80 15.03
CA ASN A 31 -12.76 -6.11 15.17
C ASN A 31 -12.79 -4.84 14.31
N SER A 32 -12.41 -4.97 13.03
CA SER A 32 -12.34 -3.84 12.09
C SER A 32 -13.73 -3.42 11.59
N ASP A 33 -13.91 -2.14 11.23
CA ASP A 33 -15.12 -1.69 10.54
C ASP A 33 -15.10 -2.19 9.08
N LEU A 34 -15.77 -3.32 8.87
CA LEU A 34 -15.83 -3.96 7.55
C LEU A 34 -16.67 -3.17 6.54
N LYS A 35 -17.55 -2.26 6.99
CA LYS A 35 -18.31 -1.39 6.09
C LYS A 35 -17.41 -0.32 5.50
N VAL A 36 -16.59 0.32 6.34
CA VAL A 36 -15.58 1.30 5.89
C VAL A 36 -14.56 0.62 4.99
N LEU A 37 -14.01 -0.53 5.42
CA LEU A 37 -13.07 -1.30 4.61
C LEU A 37 -13.63 -1.63 3.22
N SER A 38 -14.87 -2.13 3.16
CA SER A 38 -15.51 -2.47 1.89
C SER A 38 -15.69 -1.26 0.99
N LYS A 39 -16.02 -0.08 1.54
CA LYS A 39 -16.13 1.17 0.76
C LYS A 39 -14.79 1.61 0.19
N LEU A 40 -13.71 1.54 0.98
CA LEU A 40 -12.37 1.95 0.55
C LEU A 40 -11.79 1.04 -0.53
N LEU A 41 -12.11 -0.25 -0.50
CA LEU A 41 -11.63 -1.23 -1.48
C LEU A 41 -12.52 -1.35 -2.72
N LYS A 42 -13.73 -0.77 -2.70
CA LYS A 42 -14.66 -0.85 -3.82
C LYS A 42 -14.18 0.06 -4.94
N ILE A 43 -13.67 -0.54 -6.01
CA ILE A 43 -13.33 0.15 -7.24
C ILE A 43 -14.58 0.20 -8.13
N ASP A 44 -14.85 1.36 -8.71
CA ASP A 44 -15.91 1.54 -9.70
C ASP A 44 -15.60 0.73 -10.98
N PRO A 45 -16.50 -0.14 -11.46
CA PRO A 45 -16.24 -0.98 -12.63
C PRO A 45 -15.97 -0.20 -13.92
N VAL A 46 -16.65 0.93 -14.11
CA VAL A 46 -16.47 1.77 -15.31
C VAL A 46 -15.09 2.42 -15.28
N ARG A 47 -14.68 2.98 -14.15
CA ARG A 47 -13.31 3.51 -13.97
C ARG A 47 -12.26 2.42 -14.19
N LYS A 48 -12.48 1.22 -13.66
CA LYS A 48 -11.54 0.10 -13.85
C LYS A 48 -11.43 -0.31 -15.31
N ALA A 49 -12.53 -0.37 -16.05
CA ALA A 49 -12.54 -0.73 -17.47
C ALA A 49 -11.74 0.27 -18.34
N ASN A 50 -11.65 1.51 -17.89
CA ASN A 50 -10.89 2.56 -18.57
C ASN A 50 -9.40 2.60 -18.21
N ILE A 51 -8.92 1.70 -17.35
CA ILE A 51 -7.51 1.61 -16.95
C ILE A 51 -6.91 0.34 -17.56
N THR A 52 -5.82 0.50 -18.31
CA THR A 52 -5.02 -0.60 -18.84
C THR A 52 -3.66 -0.59 -18.15
N ASP A 53 -3.36 -1.61 -17.36
CA ASP A 53 -2.10 -1.75 -16.63
C ASP A 53 -1.55 -3.19 -16.68
N ARG A 54 -0.34 -3.38 -16.14
CA ARG A 54 0.28 -4.70 -15.94
C ARG A 54 0.39 -5.06 -14.46
N ALA A 55 -0.38 -4.40 -13.60
CA ALA A 55 -0.32 -4.61 -12.16
C ALA A 55 -1.03 -5.93 -11.79
N THR A 56 -0.53 -6.57 -10.73
CA THR A 56 -1.20 -7.75 -10.18
C THR A 56 -2.55 -7.32 -9.59
N SER A 57 -3.63 -7.80 -10.20
CA SER A 57 -4.98 -7.54 -9.71
C SER A 57 -5.18 -8.11 -8.31
N SER A 58 -5.85 -7.34 -7.45
CA SER A 58 -6.32 -7.84 -6.16
C SER A 58 -7.38 -8.92 -6.37
N ILE A 59 -7.36 -9.99 -5.56
CA ILE A 59 -8.37 -11.06 -5.55
C ILE A 59 -9.37 -10.74 -4.44
N PRO A 60 -10.59 -10.25 -4.74
CA PRO A 60 -11.59 -9.97 -3.73
C PRO A 60 -11.99 -11.25 -3.02
N SER A 61 -12.35 -11.14 -1.75
CA SER A 61 -12.83 -12.28 -0.98
C SER A 61 -13.78 -11.81 0.11
N PRO A 62 -14.85 -12.57 0.42
CA PRO A 62 -15.67 -12.30 1.58
C PRO A 62 -14.82 -12.33 2.85
N VAL A 63 -15.01 -11.34 3.72
CA VAL A 63 -14.25 -11.20 4.97
C VAL A 63 -15.15 -11.13 6.19
N THR A 64 -14.62 -11.51 7.35
CA THR A 64 -15.25 -11.34 8.65
C THR A 64 -14.21 -11.03 9.73
N ASN A 65 -14.66 -10.46 10.84
CA ASN A 65 -13.87 -10.31 12.05
C ASN A 65 -13.82 -11.63 12.85
N THR A 66 -12.72 -11.83 13.58
CA THR A 66 -12.61 -12.89 14.60
C THR A 66 -13.32 -12.51 15.91
N ASN A 67 -13.50 -11.21 16.15
CA ASN A 67 -13.98 -10.59 17.39
C ASN A 67 -13.10 -10.89 18.62
N ILE A 68 -11.83 -11.24 18.40
CA ILE A 68 -10.86 -11.44 19.47
C ILE A 68 -10.35 -10.05 19.92
N PRO A 69 -10.33 -9.74 21.22
CA PRO A 69 -9.73 -8.50 21.71
C PRO A 69 -8.24 -8.40 21.32
N PRO A 70 -7.73 -7.22 20.92
CA PRO A 70 -6.33 -7.05 20.51
C PRO A 70 -5.30 -7.56 21.51
N GLU A 71 -5.49 -7.28 22.80
CA GLU A 71 -4.58 -7.72 23.86
C GLU A 71 -4.49 -9.26 23.92
N VAL A 72 -5.62 -9.95 23.85
CA VAL A 72 -5.67 -11.43 23.82
C VAL A 72 -4.95 -11.98 22.58
N PHE A 73 -5.13 -11.34 21.42
CA PHE A 73 -4.43 -11.75 20.20
C PHE A 73 -2.91 -11.58 20.33
N ILE A 74 -2.45 -10.46 20.92
CA ILE A 74 -1.03 -10.20 21.17
C ILE A 74 -0.47 -11.28 22.12
N ASP A 75 -1.12 -11.51 23.25
CA ASP A 75 -0.68 -12.48 24.26
C ASP A 75 -0.56 -13.89 23.67
N VAL A 76 -1.60 -14.35 22.96
CA VAL A 76 -1.59 -15.67 22.30
C VAL A 76 -0.49 -15.75 21.24
N SER A 77 -0.29 -14.69 20.44
CA SER A 77 0.73 -14.69 19.40
C SER A 77 2.14 -14.78 19.97
N VAL A 78 2.43 -14.02 21.04
CA VAL A 78 3.71 -14.05 21.74
C VAL A 78 3.93 -15.44 22.34
N ASN A 79 2.95 -15.95 23.09
CA ASN A 79 3.08 -17.25 23.77
C ASN A 79 3.28 -18.39 22.76
N SER A 80 2.51 -18.44 21.67
CA SER A 80 2.67 -19.47 20.63
C SER A 80 4.01 -19.39 19.90
N PHE A 81 4.55 -18.18 19.70
CA PHE A 81 5.88 -18.01 19.13
C PHE A 81 6.96 -18.59 20.05
N LEU A 82 6.89 -18.27 21.34
CA LEU A 82 7.84 -18.76 22.35
C LEU A 82 7.78 -20.27 22.55
N GLU A 83 6.57 -20.84 22.59
CA GLU A 83 6.39 -22.28 22.68
C GLU A 83 7.01 -23.01 21.48
N LYS A 84 6.84 -22.45 20.28
CA LYS A 84 7.30 -23.10 19.04
C LYS A 84 8.80 -22.95 18.78
N PHE A 85 9.36 -21.78 19.03
CA PHE A 85 10.74 -21.46 18.67
C PHE A 85 11.68 -21.42 19.88
N GLY A 86 11.13 -21.58 21.09
CA GLY A 86 11.87 -21.46 22.34
C GLY A 86 12.21 -20.01 22.69
N LEU A 87 12.95 -19.86 23.78
CA LEU A 87 13.56 -18.59 24.13
C LEU A 87 14.71 -18.30 23.16
N PRO A 88 14.81 -17.10 22.56
CA PRO A 88 15.98 -16.73 21.80
C PRO A 88 17.19 -16.76 22.73
N THR A 89 18.07 -17.74 22.56
CA THR A 89 19.38 -17.77 23.22
C THR A 89 20.28 -16.72 22.57
N ASN A 90 20.99 -15.93 23.39
CA ASN A 90 21.85 -14.80 22.97
C ASN A 90 21.14 -13.52 22.51
N LEU A 91 20.14 -13.06 23.26
CA LEU A 91 19.72 -11.64 23.28
C LEU A 91 20.71 -10.77 24.08
N GLU A 92 22.00 -11.09 24.04
CA GLU A 92 23.04 -10.19 24.54
C GLU A 92 23.05 -8.93 23.66
N SER A 93 22.34 -7.91 24.11
CA SER A 93 22.63 -6.49 23.88
C SER A 93 23.06 -6.08 22.47
N LYS A 94 22.42 -6.62 21.42
CA LYS A 94 22.62 -6.15 20.03
C LYS A 94 21.50 -5.26 19.51
N ILE A 95 20.49 -4.98 20.32
CA ILE A 95 19.76 -3.73 20.20
C ILE A 95 20.61 -2.77 21.02
N ASN A 96 21.39 -1.90 20.36
CA ASN A 96 21.89 -0.69 21.04
C ASN A 96 20.69 -0.15 21.80
N LYS A 97 20.83 0.10 23.11
CA LYS A 97 19.85 0.89 23.87
C LYS A 97 19.76 2.26 23.19
N HIS A 98 19.00 2.33 22.11
CA HIS A 98 18.41 3.55 21.67
C HIS A 98 17.45 3.89 22.81
N ASP A 99 17.65 5.06 23.42
CA ASP A 99 16.79 5.63 24.44
C ASP A 99 15.39 5.81 23.85
N PHE A 100 14.63 4.72 23.80
CA PHE A 100 13.21 4.75 23.50
C PHE A 100 12.48 4.75 24.84
N ASP A 101 12.03 5.92 25.28
CA ASP A 101 11.36 6.14 26.58
C ASP A 101 10.03 5.36 26.75
N ASN A 102 9.60 4.60 25.73
CA ASN A 102 8.31 3.90 25.68
C ASN A 102 8.44 2.36 25.62
N LEU A 103 9.54 1.80 26.11
CA LEU A 103 9.77 0.35 26.18
C LEU A 103 8.91 -0.30 27.27
N LYS A 104 7.84 -1.02 26.86
CA LYS A 104 7.18 -1.98 27.77
C LYS A 104 7.91 -3.31 27.66
N VAL A 105 8.56 -3.73 28.73
CA VAL A 105 9.11 -5.09 28.82
C VAL A 105 8.00 -6.01 29.29
N LEU A 106 7.57 -6.95 28.43
CA LEU A 106 6.68 -8.03 28.85
C LEU A 106 7.54 -9.16 29.42
N LYS A 107 7.29 -9.51 30.69
CA LYS A 107 7.93 -10.66 31.34
C LYS A 107 7.05 -11.88 31.21
N THR A 108 7.55 -12.90 30.51
CA THR A 108 6.91 -14.21 30.43
C THR A 108 7.91 -15.26 30.94
N GLY A 109 7.80 -15.63 32.22
CA GLY A 109 8.83 -16.42 32.92
C GLY A 109 10.14 -15.64 33.04
N ASN A 110 11.24 -16.21 32.53
CA ASN A 110 12.58 -15.57 32.52
C ASN A 110 12.85 -14.71 31.26
N LEU A 111 11.85 -14.52 30.40
CA LEU A 111 12.01 -13.77 29.16
C LEU A 111 11.64 -12.29 29.34
N GLU A 112 12.46 -11.41 28.79
CA GLU A 112 12.11 -10.00 28.59
C GLU A 112 11.84 -9.76 27.10
N VAL A 113 10.55 -9.63 26.74
CA VAL A 113 10.16 -9.20 25.39
C VAL A 113 10.15 -7.69 25.36
N GLN A 114 10.95 -7.09 24.47
CA GLN A 114 10.93 -5.66 24.23
C GLN A 114 9.74 -5.31 23.33
N VAL A 115 8.68 -4.75 23.90
CA VAL A 115 7.60 -4.15 23.12
C VAL A 115 8.00 -2.70 22.84
N LEU A 116 8.36 -2.43 21.59
CA LEU A 116 8.55 -1.07 21.11
C LEU A 116 7.19 -0.46 20.81
N LYS A 117 6.66 0.33 21.74
CA LYS A 117 5.49 1.15 21.49
C LYS A 117 5.93 2.53 21.00
N ILE A 118 5.98 2.71 19.68
CA ILE A 118 6.30 3.99 19.07
C ILE A 118 5.06 4.89 19.18
N ASN A 119 4.96 5.63 20.29
CA ASN A 119 3.88 6.59 20.52
C ASN A 119 4.14 7.93 19.82
N ASP A 120 5.42 8.27 19.68
CA ASP A 120 5.87 9.45 18.97
C ASP A 120 7.02 9.05 18.03
N LEU A 121 7.05 9.66 16.85
CA LEU A 121 8.04 9.32 15.82
C LEU A 121 9.41 9.90 16.16
N LEU A 122 9.47 10.87 17.07
CA LEU A 122 10.66 11.67 17.41
C LEU A 122 11.86 10.85 17.89
N ASP A 123 11.64 9.66 18.46
CA ASP A 123 12.72 8.86 19.05
C ASP A 123 13.38 7.87 18.07
N LEU A 124 12.89 7.78 16.82
CA LEU A 124 13.38 6.77 15.87
C LEU A 124 14.80 7.08 15.36
N PRO A 125 15.64 6.06 15.06
CA PRO A 125 16.95 6.25 14.47
C PRO A 125 16.82 6.95 13.12
N SER A 126 17.83 7.72 12.73
CA SER A 126 17.81 8.52 11.50
C SER A 126 17.52 7.66 10.26
N GLU A 127 18.00 6.42 10.22
CA GLU A 127 17.75 5.49 9.12
C GLU A 127 16.28 5.08 9.00
N ILE A 128 15.58 4.94 10.15
CA ILE A 128 14.14 4.68 10.16
C ILE A 128 13.39 5.93 9.72
N TRP A 129 13.84 7.12 10.11
CA TRP A 129 13.26 8.38 9.67
C TRP A 129 13.37 8.60 8.16
N ASP A 130 14.52 8.29 7.56
CA ASP A 130 14.71 8.41 6.11
C ASP A 130 13.80 7.43 5.37
N THR A 131 13.71 6.19 5.87
CA THR A 131 12.76 5.20 5.34
C THR A 131 11.32 5.67 5.49
N TYR A 132 10.95 6.22 6.65
CA TYR A 132 9.61 6.76 6.90
C TYR A 132 9.26 7.90 5.94
N LYS A 133 10.17 8.87 5.75
CA LYS A 133 10.00 9.98 4.79
C LYS A 133 9.83 9.44 3.38
N GLN A 134 10.65 8.47 2.99
CA GLN A 134 10.54 7.80 1.70
C GLN A 134 9.17 7.13 1.53
N LEU A 135 8.74 6.30 2.48
CA LEU A 135 7.47 5.57 2.42
C LEU A 135 6.24 6.50 2.37
N LYS A 136 6.37 7.72 2.90
CA LYS A 136 5.34 8.77 2.82
C LYS A 136 5.43 9.65 1.58
N SER A 137 6.55 9.63 0.86
CA SER A 137 6.74 10.46 -0.32
C SER A 137 5.78 10.06 -1.44
N TRP A 138 5.37 11.04 -2.24
CA TRP A 138 4.52 10.80 -3.40
C TRP A 138 5.19 9.83 -4.40
N ASP A 139 6.50 9.98 -4.60
CA ASP A 139 7.29 9.11 -5.48
C ASP A 139 7.29 7.64 -5.02
N TRP A 140 7.04 7.38 -3.74
CA TRP A 140 6.85 6.04 -3.23
C TRP A 140 5.39 5.58 -3.32
N ILE A 141 4.46 6.36 -2.75
CA ILE A 141 3.04 5.97 -2.64
C ILE A 141 2.41 5.77 -4.04
N PHE A 142 2.74 6.65 -4.98
CA PHE A 142 2.16 6.66 -6.34
C PHE A 142 3.21 6.46 -7.42
N GLY A 143 4.43 6.97 -7.21
CA GLY A 143 5.51 6.85 -8.21
C GLY A 143 6.03 5.43 -8.44
N LYS A 144 5.68 4.48 -7.56
CA LYS A 144 5.97 3.04 -7.74
C LYS A 144 4.87 2.26 -8.44
N THR A 145 3.73 2.89 -8.76
CA THR A 145 2.69 2.27 -9.58
C THR A 145 3.29 1.91 -10.95
N PRO A 146 3.14 0.66 -11.43
CA PRO A 146 3.56 0.27 -12.76
C PRO A 146 2.95 1.19 -13.82
N ARG A 147 3.66 1.44 -14.93
CA ARG A 147 3.13 2.23 -16.05
C ARG A 147 1.76 1.70 -16.47
N PHE A 148 0.81 2.62 -16.66
CA PHE A 148 -0.55 2.31 -17.04
C PHE A 148 -1.10 3.37 -17.99
N GLN A 149 -2.18 3.02 -18.68
CA GLN A 149 -2.95 3.93 -19.52
C GLN A 149 -4.33 4.14 -18.92
N ILE A 150 -4.85 5.36 -18.99
CA ILE A 150 -6.20 5.69 -18.54
C ILE A 150 -6.95 6.45 -19.63
N VAL A 151 -8.18 6.03 -19.90
CA VAL A 151 -9.09 6.70 -20.85
C VAL A 151 -10.13 7.50 -20.07
N MET A 152 -10.27 8.77 -20.39
CA MET A 152 -11.26 9.67 -19.81
C MET A 152 -12.11 10.29 -20.92
N SER A 153 -13.41 10.33 -20.69
CA SER A 153 -14.37 10.96 -21.59
C SER A 153 -14.86 12.27 -20.96
N LEU A 154 -14.78 13.34 -21.74
CA LEU A 154 -15.21 14.69 -21.39
C LEU A 154 -16.34 15.13 -22.33
N ASP A 155 -16.97 16.26 -22.03
CA ASP A 155 -18.01 16.89 -22.85
C ASP A 155 -19.14 15.91 -23.24
N ASN A 156 -19.75 15.24 -22.25
CA ASN A 156 -20.80 14.23 -22.48
C ASN A 156 -20.37 13.09 -23.43
N ASN A 157 -19.12 12.66 -23.32
CA ASN A 157 -18.48 11.61 -24.12
C ASN A 157 -18.12 12.00 -25.56
N THR A 158 -18.13 13.29 -25.92
CA THR A 158 -17.70 13.70 -27.27
C THR A 158 -16.19 13.76 -27.42
N LEU A 159 -15.47 14.05 -26.34
CA LEU A 159 -14.01 14.12 -26.31
C LEU A 159 -13.46 12.94 -25.49
N SER A 160 -12.69 12.07 -26.13
CA SER A 160 -11.98 10.97 -25.47
C SER A 160 -10.50 11.29 -25.41
N LEU A 161 -9.95 11.25 -24.20
CA LEU A 161 -8.52 11.47 -23.92
C LEU A 161 -7.95 10.19 -23.32
N LYS A 162 -6.85 9.72 -23.89
CA LYS A 162 -6.09 8.57 -23.37
C LYS A 162 -4.75 9.07 -22.86
N PHE A 163 -4.49 8.87 -21.58
CA PHE A 163 -3.24 9.28 -20.94
C PHE A 163 -2.36 8.07 -20.73
N ASP A 164 -1.07 8.23 -21.03
CA ASP A 164 -0.04 7.30 -20.59
C ASP A 164 0.63 7.86 -19.33
N VAL A 165 0.70 7.04 -18.30
CA VAL A 165 1.16 7.43 -16.97
C VAL A 165 2.32 6.53 -16.56
N ASP A 166 3.48 7.13 -16.34
CA ASP A 166 4.67 6.46 -15.81
C ASP A 166 5.17 7.14 -14.54
N LYS A 167 5.56 6.34 -13.56
CA LYS A 167 5.96 6.81 -12.22
C LYS A 167 4.95 7.81 -11.62
N GLY A 168 3.66 7.49 -11.79
CA GLY A 168 2.51 8.27 -11.34
C GLY A 168 2.26 9.59 -12.10
N ARG A 169 3.06 9.92 -13.11
CA ARG A 169 2.99 11.19 -13.85
C ARG A 169 2.55 10.94 -15.28
N ILE A 170 1.75 11.83 -15.83
CA ILE A 170 1.36 11.79 -17.24
C ILE A 170 2.61 12.07 -18.08
N ILE A 171 2.89 11.21 -19.06
CA ILE A 171 4.03 11.33 -19.97
C ILE A 171 3.59 11.58 -21.42
N SER A 172 2.38 11.14 -21.79
CA SER A 172 1.77 11.46 -23.07
C SER A 172 0.25 11.47 -22.97
N MET A 173 -0.36 12.16 -23.94
CA MET A 173 -1.80 12.20 -24.11
C MET A 173 -2.15 11.96 -25.58
N GLU A 174 -3.11 11.07 -25.78
CA GLU A 174 -3.72 10.70 -27.05
C GLU A 174 -5.17 11.22 -27.10
N TYR A 175 -5.59 11.74 -28.24
CA TYR A 175 -6.97 12.22 -28.45
C TYR A 175 -7.40 12.02 -29.91
N ASP A 176 -8.70 12.12 -30.16
CA ASP A 176 -9.28 11.96 -31.49
C ASP A 176 -8.85 13.11 -32.43
N SER A 177 -8.29 12.73 -33.59
CA SER A 177 -7.81 13.66 -34.63
C SER A 177 -8.81 14.76 -35.04
N LYS A 178 -10.12 14.53 -34.90
CA LYS A 178 -11.13 15.58 -35.20
C LYS A 178 -10.99 16.84 -34.31
N PHE A 179 -10.28 16.74 -33.19
CA PHE A 179 -10.00 17.84 -32.28
C PHE A 179 -8.58 18.41 -32.43
N GLU A 180 -7.82 18.06 -33.47
CA GLU A 180 -6.41 18.49 -33.64
C GLU A 180 -6.19 20.00 -33.59
N ASN A 181 -7.19 20.78 -34.02
CA ASN A 181 -7.15 22.25 -34.00
C ASN A 181 -7.89 22.89 -32.81
N ASP A 182 -8.21 22.10 -31.77
CA ASP A 182 -8.89 22.61 -30.58
C ASP A 182 -7.88 23.26 -29.62
N ASN A 183 -7.95 24.59 -29.48
CA ASN A 183 -7.05 25.37 -28.62
C ASN A 183 -7.04 24.91 -27.15
N ARG A 184 -8.11 24.28 -26.66
CA ARG A 184 -8.18 23.74 -25.28
C ARG A 184 -7.15 22.65 -25.03
N LEU A 185 -6.74 21.92 -26.08
CA LEU A 185 -5.74 20.85 -25.95
C LEU A 185 -4.35 21.42 -25.65
N ALA A 186 -3.95 22.51 -26.31
CA ALA A 186 -2.67 23.17 -26.09
C ALA A 186 -2.53 23.76 -24.67
N GLU A 187 -3.61 24.29 -24.13
CA GLU A 187 -3.67 24.71 -22.72
C GLU A 187 -3.51 23.51 -21.77
N LEU A 188 -4.17 22.39 -22.08
CA LEU A 188 -4.12 21.19 -21.26
C LEU A 188 -2.70 20.59 -21.19
N THR A 189 -1.97 20.47 -22.30
CA THR A 189 -0.59 19.97 -22.27
C THR A 189 0.36 20.91 -21.53
N THR A 190 0.17 22.22 -21.66
CA THR A 190 0.94 23.19 -20.89
C THR A 190 0.69 23.01 -19.40
N ALA A 191 -0.57 22.80 -19.00
CA ALA A 191 -0.94 22.56 -17.61
C ALA A 191 -0.45 21.20 -17.06
N LEU A 192 -0.39 20.18 -17.91
CA LEU A 192 0.05 18.83 -17.52
C LEU A 192 1.58 18.65 -17.55
N SER A 193 2.28 19.49 -18.30
CA SER A 193 3.74 19.43 -18.40
C SER A 193 4.41 20.10 -17.20
N SER A 194 5.48 19.50 -16.71
CA SER A 194 6.39 20.14 -15.74
C SER A 194 7.81 20.22 -16.30
N LYS A 195 8.67 21.03 -15.68
CA LYS A 195 10.09 21.18 -16.09
C LYS A 195 10.83 19.84 -16.23
N HIS A 196 10.41 18.79 -15.52
CA HIS A 196 11.03 17.47 -15.51
C HIS A 196 10.15 16.36 -16.11
N THR A 197 8.95 16.68 -16.57
CA THR A 197 8.03 15.71 -17.19
C THR A 197 7.23 16.43 -18.27
N PRO A 198 7.82 16.62 -19.46
CA PRO A 198 7.10 17.15 -20.59
C PRO A 198 6.05 16.13 -21.04
N VAL A 199 4.85 16.61 -21.35
CA VAL A 199 3.77 15.78 -21.90
C VAL A 199 3.73 16.00 -23.40
N TYR A 200 3.80 14.91 -24.17
CA TYR A 200 3.73 14.95 -25.62
C TYR A 200 2.35 14.53 -26.12
N PHE A 201 1.95 15.10 -27.25
CA PHE A 201 0.72 14.73 -27.94
C PHE A 201 0.97 13.74 -29.05
N SER A 202 -0.03 12.88 -29.24
CA SER A 202 -0.20 12.15 -30.48
C SER A 202 -1.68 12.02 -30.80
N THR A 203 -2.04 12.20 -32.06
CA THR A 203 -3.39 11.87 -32.53
C THR A 203 -3.49 10.38 -32.82
N PHE A 204 -4.66 9.79 -32.63
CA PHE A 204 -4.99 8.50 -33.22
C PHE A 204 -6.16 8.67 -34.20
N GLN A 205 -6.12 7.90 -35.29
CA GLN A 205 -7.26 7.74 -36.19
C GLN A 205 -8.03 6.49 -35.77
N HIS A 206 -9.37 6.57 -35.76
CA HIS A 206 -10.23 5.42 -35.63
C HIS A 206 -10.30 4.62 -36.93
#